data_AF-A0A8H7C4R1-F1
#
_entry.id   AF-A0A8H7C4R1-F1
#
_cell.length_a   1.000
_cell.length_b   1.000
_cell.length_c   1.000
_cell.angle_alpha   90.00
_cell.angle_beta   90.00
_cell.angle_gamma   90.00
#
_symmetry.space_group_name_H-M   'P 1'
#
loop_
_entity.id
_entity.type
_entity.pdbx_description
1 polymer ?
#
loop_
_entity_poly.entity_id
_entity_poly.type
_entity_poly.pdbx_seq_one_letter_code
_entity_poly.pdbx_strand_id
1 'polypeptide(L)'
;MNNRYVVPQKRLGVQELEVKPLLTTTNGKKLKLSAMVDSGCTHTCIDEELVKKKKIPTKKLERPITCRNSDGTIAGKKDITKFVKMDLNINGHNEQLDAVVTPLQSSDLFLGHDWLTNHNPEIDWKQGIIKFNRCPTSCSFPHTDISFEPRIRRLQSNEDTEEKEKVKAIRDWAVPTTVKQVESFLGFANFYRRFIKNFSTITQPLNELKSKKGEKWYWNDEQQQAFEQIKQAIASEPVLALPKDKGQFRIEVDASNYGTGAVLSQEQENKWHPVAFMSKTLSEAERNYEIYDKELLAIIKALKLWRHYLLDAKEQFEIWTDHENLKYFREPQKLNARQARWYLMLQEYDFLLRHIPGKTNTKADILSRLIKPDTSNDNRGVEMFKEKMFIRRLEESTPIYDVTLLHN
;
A
#
# COMPACT_ATOMS: atom_id res chain seq x y z
N MET A 1 8.42 21.08 26.77
CA MET A 1 8.13 20.62 25.39
C MET A 1 8.58 21.72 24.44
N ASN A 2 9.57 21.45 23.58
CA ASN A 2 10.06 22.43 22.61
C ASN A 2 9.04 22.54 21.47
N ASN A 3 8.24 23.62 21.44
CA ASN A 3 7.34 23.92 20.34
C ASN A 3 8.18 24.17 19.07
N ARG A 4 8.27 23.16 18.20
CA ARG A 4 8.88 23.26 16.87
C ARG A 4 7.80 23.78 15.92
N TYR A 5 8.08 24.86 15.20
CA TYR A 5 7.12 25.52 14.30
C TYR A 5 7.68 25.56 12.88
N VAL A 6 7.04 24.91 11.90
CA VAL A 6 7.54 24.88 10.51
C VAL A 6 6.81 25.89 9.62
N VAL A 7 7.57 26.65 8.82
CA VAL A 7 7.03 27.59 7.82
C VAL A 7 6.94 26.89 6.46
N PRO A 8 5.78 26.89 5.80
CA PRO A 8 5.62 26.25 4.50
C PRO A 8 6.37 26.99 3.39
N GLN A 9 7.02 26.24 2.50
CA GLN A 9 7.61 26.75 1.25
C GLN A 9 6.84 26.18 0.06
N LYS A 10 6.66 27.01 -0.98
CA LYS A 10 5.96 26.64 -2.21
C LYS A 10 6.63 25.42 -2.87
N ARG A 11 5.86 24.38 -3.18
CA ARG A 11 6.30 23.29 -4.07
C ARG A 11 5.70 23.54 -5.45
N LEU A 12 6.55 23.61 -6.48
CA LEU A 12 6.08 23.71 -7.87
C LEU A 12 5.54 22.34 -8.31
N GLY A 13 4.24 22.08 -8.05
CA GLY A 13 3.55 20.86 -8.47
C GLY A 13 2.05 20.89 -8.16
N VAL A 14 1.25 20.23 -8.99
CA VAL A 14 -0.24 20.20 -8.97
C VAL A 14 -0.81 19.33 -7.81
N GLN A 15 -0.16 19.29 -6.66
CA GLN A 15 -0.50 18.41 -5.52
C GLN A 15 -1.00 19.15 -4.29
N GLU A 16 -1.28 20.45 -4.39
CA GLU A 16 -1.69 21.29 -3.26
C GLU A 16 -3.23 21.29 -3.10
N LEU A 17 -3.72 20.97 -1.90
CA LEU A 17 -5.15 21.03 -1.59
C LEU A 17 -5.52 22.45 -1.18
N GLU A 18 -6.06 23.21 -2.13
CA GLU A 18 -6.53 24.57 -1.92
C GLU A 18 -8.03 24.60 -1.61
N VAL A 19 -8.41 25.30 -0.54
CA VAL A 19 -9.78 25.65 -0.19
C VAL A 19 -9.97 27.15 -0.21
N LYS A 20 -11.22 27.59 -0.37
CA LYS A 20 -11.56 29.02 -0.51
C LYS A 20 -12.43 29.48 0.66
N PRO A 21 -11.84 29.65 1.86
CA PRO A 21 -12.64 29.98 3.02
C PRO A 21 -13.08 31.45 2.96
N LEU A 22 -14.23 31.71 3.58
CA LEU A 22 -14.77 33.06 3.75
C LEU A 22 -14.51 33.50 5.18
N LEU A 23 -13.57 34.42 5.35
CA LEU A 23 -13.28 35.08 6.61
C LEU A 23 -14.30 36.18 6.89
N THR A 24 -14.93 36.16 8.05
CA THR A 24 -15.70 37.30 8.57
C THR A 24 -14.85 38.02 9.61
N THR A 25 -14.46 39.26 9.33
CA THR A 25 -13.69 40.07 10.29
C THR A 25 -14.61 40.65 11.37
N THR A 26 -14.04 41.07 12.50
CA THR A 26 -14.80 41.57 13.67
C THR A 26 -15.68 42.79 13.39
N ASN A 27 -15.43 43.52 12.30
CA ASN A 27 -16.28 44.62 11.81
C ASN A 27 -17.36 44.16 10.79
N GLY A 28 -17.61 42.86 10.67
CA GLY A 28 -18.64 42.28 9.80
C GLY A 28 -18.25 42.15 8.32
N LYS A 29 -17.04 42.55 7.92
CA LYS A 29 -16.60 42.45 6.53
C LYS A 29 -16.23 41.00 6.16
N LYS A 30 -16.74 40.53 5.03
CA LYS A 30 -16.45 39.19 4.50
C LYS A 30 -15.31 39.25 3.48
N LEU A 31 -14.30 38.41 3.64
CA LEU A 31 -13.11 38.31 2.81
C LEU A 31 -12.98 36.88 2.30
N LYS A 32 -12.96 36.70 0.98
CA LYS A 32 -12.59 35.40 0.38
C LYS A 32 -11.08 35.27 0.43
N LEU A 33 -10.60 34.17 0.97
CA LEU A 33 -9.18 33.84 1.05
C LEU A 33 -8.88 32.65 0.12
N SER A 34 -7.65 32.57 -0.35
CA SER A 34 -7.05 31.31 -0.79
C SER A 34 -6.41 30.65 0.43
N ALA A 35 -6.80 29.42 0.77
CA ALA A 35 -6.19 28.70 1.88
C ALA A 35 -5.66 27.34 1.45
N MET A 36 -4.45 27.01 1.85
CA MET A 36 -3.85 25.71 1.63
C MET A 36 -3.97 24.84 2.86
N VAL A 37 -4.33 23.57 2.69
CA VAL A 37 -4.25 22.57 3.75
C VAL A 37 -2.85 21.96 3.75
N ASP A 38 -2.11 22.14 4.85
CA ASP A 38 -0.73 21.67 4.96
C ASP A 38 -0.45 21.01 6.30
N SER A 39 -0.37 19.68 6.30
CA SER A 39 0.00 18.90 7.47
C SER A 39 1.46 19.12 7.92
N GLY A 40 2.30 19.70 7.07
CA GLY A 40 3.68 20.08 7.39
C GLY A 40 3.77 21.35 8.22
N CYS A 41 2.71 22.16 8.29
CA CYS A 41 2.67 23.36 9.11
C CYS A 41 2.13 23.03 10.52
N THR A 42 2.85 23.44 11.57
CA THR A 42 2.47 23.10 12.95
C THR A 42 1.21 23.84 13.40
N HIS A 43 1.06 25.11 13.03
CA HIS A 43 -0.11 25.92 13.38
C HIS A 43 -0.70 26.57 12.15
N THR A 44 -1.99 26.87 12.25
CA THR A 44 -2.70 27.65 11.25
C THR A 44 -2.14 29.08 11.22
N CYS A 45 -1.82 29.58 10.02
CA CYS A 45 -1.16 30.86 9.86
C CYS A 45 -1.72 31.68 8.70
N ILE A 46 -1.71 33.00 8.86
CA ILE A 46 -2.24 33.98 7.90
C ILE A 46 -1.13 34.93 7.45
N ASP A 47 -1.18 35.32 6.18
CA ASP A 47 -0.17 36.18 5.57
C ASP A 47 -0.14 37.59 6.20
N GLU A 48 1.06 38.06 6.52
CA GLU A 48 1.29 39.36 7.14
C GLU A 48 0.92 40.53 6.21
N GLU A 49 1.19 40.44 4.91
CA GLU A 49 0.86 41.51 3.97
C GLU A 49 -0.65 41.65 3.77
N LEU A 50 -1.35 40.52 3.70
CA LEU A 50 -2.81 40.49 3.66
C LEU A 50 -3.42 41.16 4.90
N VAL A 51 -2.94 40.80 6.09
CA VAL A 51 -3.40 41.38 7.36
C VAL A 51 -3.23 42.90 7.36
N LYS A 52 -2.09 43.40 6.89
CA LYS A 52 -1.82 44.84 6.74
C LYS A 52 -2.74 45.50 5.71
N LYS A 53 -2.83 44.94 4.50
CA LYS A 53 -3.60 45.47 3.37
C LYS A 53 -5.10 45.54 3.66
N LYS A 54 -5.63 44.52 4.33
CA LYS A 54 -7.06 44.41 4.68
C LYS A 54 -7.39 45.02 6.05
N LYS A 55 -6.38 45.51 6.78
CA LYS A 55 -6.50 46.11 8.13
C LYS A 55 -7.19 45.16 9.11
N ILE A 56 -6.79 43.89 9.11
CA ILE A 56 -7.34 42.87 10.01
C ILE A 56 -6.76 43.08 11.42
N PRO A 57 -7.59 43.13 12.47
CA PRO A 57 -7.10 43.35 13.83
C PRO A 57 -6.24 42.18 14.31
N THR A 58 -5.12 42.50 14.97
CA THR A 58 -4.17 41.51 15.51
C THR A 58 -4.06 41.65 17.03
N LYS A 59 -3.75 40.55 17.70
CA LYS A 59 -3.40 40.50 19.12
C LYS A 59 -1.96 40.04 19.29
N LYS A 60 -1.32 40.46 20.38
CA LYS A 60 0.05 40.03 20.73
C LYS A 60 -0.02 38.64 21.36
N LEU A 61 0.90 37.76 20.96
CA LEU A 61 1.10 36.47 21.61
C LEU A 61 1.71 36.68 23.01
N GLU A 62 1.29 35.87 23.97
CA GLU A 62 1.87 35.87 25.33
C GLU A 62 3.36 35.49 25.30
N ARG A 63 3.73 34.58 24.39
CA ARG A 63 5.10 34.14 24.18
C ARG A 63 5.42 34.18 22.68
N PRO A 64 6.53 34.82 22.26
CA PRO A 64 6.99 34.75 20.88
C PRO A 64 7.25 33.29 20.44
N ILE A 65 6.96 32.98 19.18
CA ILE A 65 7.16 31.66 18.59
C ILE A 65 8.31 31.75 17.59
N THR A 66 9.38 30.99 17.83
CA THR A 66 10.50 30.87 16.90
C THR A 66 10.22 29.78 15.87
N CYS A 67 10.27 30.17 14.60
CA CYS A 67 10.11 29.25 13.48
C CYS A 67 11.37 28.41 13.25
N ARG A 68 11.19 27.14 12.90
CA ARG A 68 12.23 26.16 12.60
C ARG A 68 11.83 25.34 11.38
N ASN A 69 12.76 25.09 10.47
CA ASN A 69 12.58 24.17 9.36
C ASN A 69 12.49 22.72 9.87
N SER A 70 12.10 21.80 8.99
CA SER A 70 12.03 20.35 9.30
C SER A 70 13.38 19.75 9.70
N ASP A 71 14.49 20.35 9.27
CA ASP A 71 15.86 19.99 9.65
C ASP A 71 16.30 20.58 11.01
N GLY A 72 15.43 21.36 11.67
CA GLY A 72 15.70 22.00 12.98
C GLY A 72 16.38 23.36 12.91
N THR A 73 16.82 23.81 11.73
CA THR A 73 17.39 25.15 11.52
C THR A 73 16.34 26.24 11.74
N ILE A 74 16.74 27.44 12.17
CA ILE A 74 15.79 28.55 12.40
C ILE A 74 15.28 29.06 11.03
N ALA A 75 13.97 29.05 10.87
CA ALA A 75 13.30 29.54 9.67
C ALA A 75 12.89 31.01 9.87
N GLY A 76 13.13 31.87 8.87
CA GLY A 76 12.78 33.29 8.93
C GLY A 76 13.75 34.14 9.77
N LYS A 77 13.60 35.46 9.66
CA LYS A 77 14.52 36.44 10.29
C LYS A 77 14.07 36.91 11.68
N LYS A 78 12.82 36.62 12.09
CA LYS A 78 12.20 37.15 13.32
C LYS A 78 11.20 36.15 13.89
N ASP A 79 11.03 36.20 15.21
CA ASP A 79 9.99 35.44 15.91
C ASP A 79 8.58 35.95 15.55
N ILE A 80 7.63 35.02 15.51
CA ILE A 80 6.20 35.34 15.40
C ILE A 80 5.71 35.85 16.74
N THR A 81 5.11 37.04 16.75
CA THR A 81 4.68 37.73 17.98
C THR A 81 3.20 38.10 17.99
N LYS A 82 2.47 37.81 16.92
CA LYS A 82 1.08 38.22 16.73
C LYS A 82 0.22 37.10 16.18
N PHE A 83 -1.06 37.16 16.48
CA PHE A 83 -2.09 36.28 15.93
C PHE A 83 -3.37 37.07 15.63
N VAL A 84 -4.23 36.48 14.81
CA VAL A 84 -5.55 36.99 14.41
C VAL A 84 -6.60 36.01 14.90
N LYS A 85 -7.63 36.52 15.59
CA LYS A 85 -8.85 35.76 15.85
C LYS A 85 -9.77 35.90 14.63
N MET A 86 -10.25 34.78 14.10
CA MET A 86 -11.03 34.78 12.86
C MET A 86 -12.21 33.84 12.92
N ASP A 87 -13.33 34.31 12.37
CA ASP A 87 -14.50 33.49 12.08
C ASP A 87 -14.43 33.07 10.60
N LEU A 88 -14.17 31.78 10.35
CA LEU A 88 -14.03 31.22 9.01
C LEU A 88 -15.25 30.39 8.64
N ASN A 89 -15.66 30.52 7.37
CA ASN A 89 -16.58 29.58 6.75
C ASN A 89 -15.86 28.77 5.65
N ILE A 90 -15.83 27.45 5.78
CA ILE A 90 -15.25 26.54 4.78
C ILE A 90 -16.35 25.58 4.31
N ASN A 91 -16.82 25.72 3.08
CA ASN A 91 -17.85 24.86 2.49
C ASN A 91 -19.11 24.72 3.38
N GLY A 92 -19.55 25.80 4.03
CA GLY A 92 -20.70 25.80 4.94
C GLY A 92 -20.33 25.59 6.41
N HIS A 93 -19.15 25.03 6.72
CA HIS A 93 -18.65 24.87 8.08
C HIS A 93 -18.20 26.21 8.67
N ASN A 94 -18.88 26.70 9.71
CA ASN A 94 -18.47 27.90 10.44
C ASN A 94 -17.64 27.54 11.67
N GLU A 95 -16.51 28.20 11.84
CA GLU A 95 -15.63 28.00 12.99
C GLU A 95 -14.97 29.30 13.41
N GLN A 96 -14.57 29.38 14.68
CA GLN A 96 -13.71 30.43 15.18
C GLN A 96 -12.34 29.84 15.51
N LEU A 97 -11.28 30.39 14.92
CA LEU A 97 -9.91 29.94 15.16
C LEU A 97 -8.94 31.10 15.31
N ASP A 98 -7.78 30.80 15.89
CA ASP A 98 -6.67 31.73 16.05
C ASP A 98 -5.58 31.37 15.03
N ALA A 99 -5.26 32.29 14.12
CA ALA A 99 -4.21 32.11 13.11
C ALA A 99 -3.00 32.99 13.44
N VAL A 100 -1.81 32.41 13.48
CA VAL A 100 -0.59 33.20 13.74
C VAL A 100 -0.19 34.02 12.51
N VAL A 101 0.34 35.22 12.72
CA VAL A 101 0.70 36.15 11.62
C VAL A 101 2.16 35.95 11.23
N THR A 102 2.39 35.55 9.98
CA THR A 102 3.74 35.35 9.45
C THR A 102 3.77 35.63 7.94
N PRO A 103 4.90 36.05 7.36
CA PRO A 103 4.99 36.20 5.91
C PRO A 103 4.80 34.86 5.20
N LEU A 104 3.83 34.78 4.28
CA LEU A 104 3.56 33.62 3.44
C LEU A 104 3.94 33.91 1.98
N GLN A 105 4.32 32.87 1.22
CA GLN A 105 4.81 33.04 -0.15
C GLN A 105 3.81 32.64 -1.24
N SER A 106 2.79 31.85 -0.92
CA SER A 106 1.95 31.19 -1.95
C SER A 106 0.45 31.22 -1.71
N SER A 107 -0.02 31.45 -0.48
CA SER A 107 -1.44 31.44 -0.13
C SER A 107 -1.74 32.45 0.97
N ASP A 108 -3.00 32.88 1.07
CA ASP A 108 -3.43 33.86 2.07
C ASP A 108 -3.44 33.24 3.47
N LEU A 109 -3.70 31.93 3.56
CA LEU A 109 -3.88 31.18 4.80
C LEU A 109 -3.33 29.76 4.63
N PHE A 110 -2.67 29.22 5.65
CA PHE A 110 -2.42 27.78 5.76
C PHE A 110 -3.22 27.21 6.92
N LEU A 111 -3.98 26.15 6.66
CA LEU A 111 -4.62 25.33 7.67
C LEU A 111 -3.63 24.24 8.09
N GLY A 112 -3.11 24.38 9.30
CA GLY A 112 -2.03 23.56 9.82
C GLY A 112 -2.49 22.26 10.49
N HIS A 113 -1.55 21.59 11.14
CA HIS A 113 -1.78 20.36 11.87
C HIS A 113 -2.74 20.54 13.06
N ASP A 114 -2.69 21.69 13.74
CA ASP A 114 -3.63 22.07 14.79
C ASP A 114 -5.09 22.01 14.33
N TRP A 115 -5.37 22.55 13.14
CA TRP A 115 -6.70 22.52 12.53
C TRP A 115 -7.07 21.11 12.07
N LEU A 116 -6.15 20.42 11.39
CA LEU A 116 -6.38 19.05 10.90
C LEU A 116 -6.69 18.06 12.03
N THR A 117 -5.99 18.18 13.16
CA THR A 117 -6.22 17.31 14.33
C THR A 117 -7.52 17.64 15.04
N ASN A 118 -7.86 18.93 15.16
CA ASN A 118 -9.11 19.35 15.77
C ASN A 118 -10.33 18.92 14.96
N HIS A 119 -10.32 19.08 13.63
CA HIS A 119 -11.50 18.81 12.81
C HIS A 119 -11.54 17.39 12.22
N ASN A 120 -10.37 16.72 12.12
CA ASN A 120 -10.20 15.39 11.55
C ASN A 120 -10.99 15.16 10.23
N PRO A 121 -10.93 16.08 9.25
CA PRO A 121 -11.82 16.03 8.09
C PRO A 121 -11.52 14.85 7.18
N GLU A 122 -12.50 14.40 6.40
CA GLU A 122 -12.27 13.48 5.28
C GLU A 122 -11.89 14.28 4.05
N ILE A 123 -10.80 13.88 3.40
CA ILE A 123 -10.24 14.57 2.24
C ILE A 123 -10.26 13.62 1.04
N ASP A 124 -10.99 14.00 -0.01
CA ASP A 124 -10.85 13.40 -1.34
C ASP A 124 -9.74 14.13 -2.09
N TRP A 125 -8.54 13.54 -2.08
CA TRP A 125 -7.36 14.10 -2.73
C TRP A 125 -7.45 14.13 -4.26
N LYS A 126 -8.29 13.29 -4.89
CA LYS A 126 -8.49 13.30 -6.34
C LYS A 126 -9.42 14.41 -6.77
N GLN A 127 -10.48 14.65 -5.99
CA GLN A 127 -11.48 15.67 -6.27
C GLN A 127 -11.16 17.02 -5.62
N GLY A 128 -10.22 17.07 -4.69
CA GLY A 128 -9.89 18.28 -3.92
C GLY A 128 -10.98 18.68 -2.93
N ILE A 129 -11.76 17.73 -2.41
CA ILE A 129 -12.93 18.01 -1.57
C ILE A 129 -12.64 17.69 -0.10
N ILE A 130 -13.05 18.59 0.79
CA ILE A 130 -12.99 18.41 2.25
C ILE A 130 -14.41 18.24 2.80
N LYS A 131 -14.63 17.16 3.56
CA LYS A 131 -15.89 16.85 4.24
C LYS A 131 -15.70 16.87 5.76
N PHE A 132 -16.57 17.61 6.45
CA PHE A 132 -16.59 17.78 7.91
C PHE A 132 -17.56 16.79 8.57
N ASN A 133 -17.20 15.51 8.58
CA ASN A 133 -18.01 14.41 9.12
C ASN A 133 -17.48 13.81 10.44
N ARG A 134 -16.35 14.31 10.95
CA ARG A 134 -15.67 13.75 12.13
C ARG A 134 -15.20 14.81 13.13
N CYS A 135 -15.77 16.01 13.08
CA CYS A 135 -15.42 17.07 14.02
C CYS A 135 -15.91 16.71 15.44
N PRO A 136 -15.25 17.24 16.49
CA PRO A 136 -15.66 17.04 17.87
C PRO A 136 -17.07 17.59 18.12
N THR A 137 -17.76 17.09 19.14
CA THR A 137 -19.11 17.54 19.53
C THR A 137 -19.18 19.01 19.97
N SER A 138 -18.04 19.61 20.30
CA SER A 138 -17.91 21.05 20.54
C SER A 138 -18.01 21.89 19.25
N CYS A 139 -17.94 21.25 18.08
CA CYS A 139 -18.14 21.90 16.81
C CYS A 139 -19.63 22.23 16.60
N SER A 140 -19.94 23.50 16.32
CA SER A 140 -21.32 24.00 16.19
C SER A 140 -21.98 23.65 14.84
N PHE A 141 -21.42 22.73 14.06
CA PHE A 141 -21.91 22.37 12.73
C PHE A 141 -22.80 21.11 12.79
N PRO A 142 -23.96 21.07 12.10
CA PRO A 142 -24.79 19.88 12.07
C PRO A 142 -24.06 18.77 11.29
N HIS A 143 -23.59 17.76 12.02
CA HIS A 143 -23.06 16.54 11.43
C HIS A 143 -24.22 15.56 11.22
N THR A 144 -24.37 15.03 10.01
CA THR A 144 -25.08 13.76 9.86
C THR A 144 -24.23 12.69 10.53
N ASP A 145 -24.76 12.06 11.58
CA ASP A 145 -24.14 10.91 12.24
C ASP A 145 -23.95 9.80 11.19
N ILE A 146 -22.77 9.76 10.58
CA ILE A 146 -22.32 8.59 9.86
C ILE A 146 -21.63 7.73 10.91
N SER A 147 -22.22 6.58 11.25
CA SER A 147 -21.57 5.62 12.13
C SER A 147 -20.22 5.27 11.53
N PHE A 148 -19.12 5.67 12.18
CA PHE A 148 -17.78 5.30 11.76
C PHE A 148 -17.09 4.52 12.85
N GLU A 149 -16.47 3.42 12.45
CA GLU A 149 -15.58 2.69 13.34
C GLU A 149 -14.35 3.56 13.67
N PRO A 150 -13.99 3.63 14.97
CA PRO A 150 -12.83 4.38 15.43
C PRO A 150 -11.55 4.00 14.69
N ARG A 151 -10.59 4.94 14.59
CA ARG A 151 -9.26 4.70 13.99
C ARG A 151 -8.55 3.49 14.60
N ILE A 152 -8.76 3.22 15.89
CA ILE A 152 -8.25 2.02 16.57
C ILE A 152 -8.84 0.75 15.97
N ARG A 153 -10.15 0.69 15.70
CA ARG A 153 -10.76 -0.45 14.99
C ARG A 153 -10.32 -0.56 13.55
N ARG A 154 -9.95 0.53 12.86
CA ARG A 154 -9.34 0.47 11.51
C ARG A 154 -7.90 -0.04 11.50
N LEU A 155 -7.12 0.30 12.52
CA LEU A 155 -5.77 -0.24 12.69
C LEU A 155 -5.83 -1.71 13.11
N GLN A 156 -6.73 -2.06 14.04
CA GLN A 156 -7.01 -3.45 14.41
C GLN A 156 -7.64 -4.24 13.26
N SER A 157 -8.53 -3.64 12.46
CA SER A 157 -9.07 -4.31 11.27
C SER A 157 -7.99 -4.49 10.23
N ASN A 158 -7.07 -3.54 10.03
CA ASN A 158 -5.96 -3.69 9.10
C ASN A 158 -4.94 -4.70 9.61
N GLU A 159 -4.60 -4.73 10.90
CA GLU A 159 -3.79 -5.80 11.49
C GLU A 159 -4.48 -7.17 11.35
N ASP A 160 -5.77 -7.27 11.69
CA ASP A 160 -6.57 -8.47 11.50
C ASP A 160 -6.66 -8.88 10.01
N THR A 161 -6.73 -7.92 9.09
CA THR A 161 -6.81 -8.16 7.65
C THR A 161 -5.45 -8.56 7.09
N GLU A 162 -4.37 -7.91 7.50
CA GLU A 162 -2.99 -8.27 7.16
C GLU A 162 -2.62 -9.65 7.72
N GLU A 163 -2.98 -9.94 8.98
CA GLU A 163 -2.77 -11.24 9.60
C GLU A 163 -3.59 -12.32 8.87
N LYS A 164 -4.87 -12.05 8.58
CA LYS A 164 -5.71 -12.95 7.76
C LYS A 164 -5.15 -13.18 6.36
N GLU A 165 -4.60 -12.15 5.71
CA GLU A 165 -4.02 -12.25 4.37
C GLU A 165 -2.67 -12.99 4.36
N LYS A 166 -1.81 -12.78 5.37
CA LYS A 166 -0.49 -13.44 5.50
C LYS A 166 -0.59 -14.97 5.52
N VAL A 167 -1.64 -15.50 6.15
CA VAL A 167 -1.85 -16.95 6.31
C VAL A 167 -3.00 -17.49 5.47
N LYS A 168 -3.65 -16.65 4.65
CA LYS A 168 -4.83 -17.03 3.86
C LYS A 168 -4.60 -18.30 3.04
N ALA A 169 -3.46 -18.37 2.36
CA ALA A 169 -3.10 -19.51 1.52
C ALA A 169 -3.01 -20.84 2.32
N ILE A 170 -2.60 -20.78 3.58
CA ILE A 170 -2.52 -21.95 4.46
C ILE A 170 -3.90 -22.26 5.04
N ARG A 171 -4.64 -21.23 5.47
CA ARG A 171 -5.98 -21.38 6.07
C ARG A 171 -6.98 -21.98 5.10
N ASP A 172 -6.96 -21.52 3.85
CA ASP A 172 -7.87 -21.93 2.79
C ASP A 172 -7.41 -23.21 2.05
N TRP A 173 -6.35 -23.86 2.56
CA TRP A 173 -5.83 -25.11 1.98
C TRP A 173 -6.90 -26.21 2.04
N ALA A 174 -7.30 -26.71 0.87
CA ALA A 174 -8.35 -27.72 0.74
C ALA A 174 -7.92 -29.07 1.34
N VAL A 175 -8.86 -29.75 2.00
CA VAL A 175 -8.62 -31.07 2.59
C VAL A 175 -8.08 -32.04 1.53
N PRO A 176 -6.91 -32.67 1.76
CA PRO A 176 -6.35 -33.65 0.83
C PRO A 176 -7.30 -34.82 0.60
N THR A 177 -7.53 -35.18 -0.66
CA THR A 177 -8.35 -36.34 -1.07
C THR A 177 -7.52 -37.45 -1.71
N THR A 178 -6.20 -37.27 -1.82
CA THR A 178 -5.30 -38.23 -2.47
C THR A 178 -3.96 -38.31 -1.73
N VAL A 179 -3.28 -39.45 -1.85
CA VAL A 179 -1.93 -39.67 -1.27
C VAL A 179 -0.95 -38.59 -1.73
N LYS A 180 -0.94 -38.22 -3.02
CA LYS A 180 -0.07 -37.17 -3.55
C LYS A 180 -0.32 -35.80 -2.91
N GLN A 181 -1.57 -35.46 -2.61
CA GLN A 181 -1.89 -34.20 -1.93
C GLN A 181 -1.44 -34.22 -0.47
N VAL A 182 -1.55 -35.37 0.22
CA VAL A 182 -1.01 -35.54 1.57
C VAL A 182 0.52 -35.46 1.57
N GLU A 183 1.19 -36.08 0.61
CA GLU A 183 2.65 -35.99 0.44
C GLU A 183 3.10 -34.55 0.20
N SER A 184 2.39 -33.81 -0.64
CA SER A 184 2.64 -32.39 -0.90
C SER A 184 2.46 -31.55 0.37
N PHE A 185 1.34 -31.70 1.08
CA PHE A 185 1.08 -30.99 2.34
C PHE A 185 2.13 -31.31 3.42
N LEU A 186 2.45 -32.59 3.61
CA LEU A 186 3.49 -33.01 4.56
C LEU A 186 4.88 -32.52 4.15
N GLY A 187 5.18 -32.48 2.85
CA GLY A 187 6.42 -31.92 2.32
C GLY A 187 6.57 -30.44 2.67
N PHE A 188 5.50 -29.65 2.48
CA PHE A 188 5.45 -28.25 2.89
C PHE A 188 5.59 -28.09 4.41
N ALA A 189 4.80 -28.82 5.19
CA ALA A 189 4.81 -28.74 6.65
C ALA A 189 6.16 -29.17 7.25
N ASN A 190 6.85 -30.15 6.62
CA ASN A 190 8.15 -30.63 7.05
C ASN A 190 9.24 -29.56 6.97
N PHE A 191 9.11 -28.55 6.10
CA PHE A 191 10.01 -27.40 6.09
C PHE A 191 9.95 -26.61 7.40
N TYR A 192 8.75 -26.47 7.96
CA TYR A 192 8.47 -25.75 9.20
C TYR A 192 8.52 -26.63 10.45
N ARG A 193 8.84 -27.93 10.33
CA ARG A 193 8.85 -28.91 11.44
C ARG A 193 9.62 -28.46 12.68
N ARG A 194 10.69 -27.67 12.48
CA ARG A 194 11.58 -27.21 13.56
C ARG A 194 10.90 -26.21 14.50
N PHE A 195 9.80 -25.60 14.04
CA PHE A 195 9.03 -24.59 14.75
C PHE A 195 7.71 -25.16 15.31
N ILE A 196 7.34 -26.38 14.91
CA ILE A 196 6.10 -27.05 15.34
C ILE A 196 6.44 -28.08 16.41
N LYS A 197 6.01 -27.82 17.65
CA LYS A 197 6.20 -28.76 18.76
C LYS A 197 5.44 -30.07 18.49
N ASN A 198 6.06 -31.20 18.80
CA ASN A 198 5.49 -32.54 18.60
C ASN A 198 5.08 -32.87 17.15
N PHE A 199 5.74 -32.27 16.15
CA PHE A 199 5.42 -32.45 14.73
C PHE A 199 5.28 -33.93 14.30
N SER A 200 6.19 -34.79 14.74
CA SER A 200 6.15 -36.22 14.41
C SER A 200 4.89 -36.92 14.93
N THR A 201 4.42 -36.56 16.12
CA THR A 201 3.19 -37.10 16.72
C THR A 201 1.96 -36.59 15.99
N ILE A 202 1.91 -35.28 15.69
CA ILE A 202 0.77 -34.65 14.99
C ILE A 202 0.65 -35.19 13.56
N THR A 203 1.77 -35.43 12.87
CA THR A 203 1.77 -35.92 11.49
C THR A 203 1.56 -37.43 11.35
N GLN A 204 1.57 -38.19 12.45
CA GLN A 204 1.44 -39.65 12.41
C GLN A 204 0.16 -40.12 11.68
N PRO A 205 -1.05 -39.59 11.98
CA PRO A 205 -2.27 -40.01 11.29
C PRO A 205 -2.23 -39.75 9.78
N LEU A 206 -1.55 -38.67 9.35
CA LEU A 206 -1.36 -38.34 7.93
C LEU A 206 -0.27 -39.20 7.27
N ASN A 207 0.74 -39.63 8.03
CA ASN A 207 1.77 -40.55 7.54
C ASN A 207 1.21 -41.95 7.28
N GLU A 208 0.26 -42.40 8.09
CA GLU A 208 -0.39 -43.71 7.93
C GLU A 208 -1.21 -43.81 6.63
N LEU A 209 -1.77 -42.69 6.14
CA LEU A 209 -2.42 -42.62 4.82
C LEU A 209 -1.47 -42.90 3.65
N LYS A 210 -0.14 -42.75 3.83
CA LYS A 210 0.86 -43.06 2.81
C LYS A 210 1.28 -44.54 2.82
N SER A 211 1.14 -45.22 3.95
CA SER A 211 1.65 -46.59 4.16
C SER A 211 0.67 -47.69 3.72
N LYS A 212 -0.61 -47.37 3.57
CA LYS A 212 -1.67 -48.33 3.24
C LYS A 212 -1.81 -48.52 1.72
N LYS A 213 -0.87 -49.25 1.10
CA LYS A 213 -1.00 -49.68 -0.31
C LYS A 213 -2.15 -50.69 -0.43
N GLY A 214 -3.27 -50.27 -1.01
CA GLY A 214 -4.37 -51.16 -1.41
C GLY A 214 -5.65 -51.09 -0.54
N GLU A 215 -5.65 -50.32 0.56
CA GLU A 215 -6.87 -50.07 1.32
C GLU A 215 -7.68 -48.90 0.73
N LYS A 216 -9.00 -48.91 0.93
CA LYS A 216 -9.87 -47.80 0.55
C LYS A 216 -9.45 -46.54 1.31
N TRP A 217 -9.27 -45.44 0.57
CA TRP A 217 -9.00 -44.12 1.15
C TRP A 217 -10.10 -43.75 2.15
N TYR A 218 -9.71 -43.51 3.40
CA TYR A 218 -10.62 -43.09 4.46
C TYR A 218 -9.99 -41.94 5.23
N TRP A 219 -10.71 -40.80 5.25
CA TRP A 219 -10.31 -39.60 5.98
C TRP A 219 -11.24 -39.46 7.18
N ASN A 220 -10.71 -39.67 8.38
CA ASN A 220 -11.44 -39.64 9.64
C ASN A 220 -11.15 -38.36 10.44
N ASP A 221 -11.77 -38.24 11.61
CA ASP A 221 -11.60 -37.09 12.51
C ASP A 221 -10.16 -36.92 13.01
N GLU A 222 -9.38 -38.00 13.16
CA GLU A 222 -7.98 -37.94 13.58
C GLU A 222 -7.09 -37.31 12.49
N GLN A 223 -7.31 -37.64 11.22
CA GLN A 223 -6.61 -36.99 10.10
C GLN A 223 -7.06 -35.54 9.91
N GLN A 224 -8.35 -35.24 10.10
CA GLN A 224 -8.85 -33.87 10.06
C GLN A 224 -8.24 -33.02 11.18
N GLN A 225 -8.17 -33.54 12.41
CA GLN A 225 -7.54 -32.85 13.53
C GLN A 225 -6.04 -32.64 13.28
N ALA A 226 -5.32 -33.66 12.81
CA ALA A 226 -3.91 -33.53 12.47
C ALA A 226 -3.68 -32.45 11.40
N PHE A 227 -4.51 -32.43 10.35
CA PHE A 227 -4.44 -31.46 9.27
C PHE A 227 -4.67 -30.02 9.78
N GLU A 228 -5.72 -29.79 10.57
CA GLU A 228 -6.01 -28.46 11.12
C GLU A 228 -4.99 -28.02 12.18
N GLN A 229 -4.49 -28.93 13.02
CA GLN A 229 -3.42 -28.62 13.98
C GLN A 229 -2.14 -28.16 13.28
N ILE A 230 -1.77 -28.79 12.16
CA ILE A 230 -0.60 -28.37 11.39
C ILE A 230 -0.85 -27.01 10.74
N LYS A 231 -2.03 -26.78 10.14
CA LYS A 231 -2.38 -25.47 9.56
C LYS A 231 -2.32 -24.36 10.61
N GLN A 232 -2.90 -24.59 11.78
CA GLN A 232 -2.86 -23.65 12.90
C GLN A 232 -1.43 -23.39 13.36
N ALA A 233 -0.61 -24.43 13.52
CA ALA A 233 0.78 -24.29 13.96
C ALA A 233 1.64 -23.50 12.96
N ILE A 234 1.39 -23.63 11.65
CA ILE A 234 2.09 -22.83 10.61
C ILE A 234 1.54 -21.39 10.57
N ALA A 235 0.25 -21.21 10.84
CA ALA A 235 -0.41 -19.91 10.83
C ALA A 235 -0.20 -19.09 12.12
N SER A 236 0.40 -19.68 13.17
CA SER A 236 0.67 -19.01 14.44
C SER A 236 2.18 -18.75 14.65
N GLU A 237 2.50 -17.84 15.57
CA GLU A 237 3.86 -17.80 16.14
C GLU A 237 4.16 -19.15 16.81
N PRO A 238 5.38 -19.72 16.66
CA PRO A 238 6.64 -19.12 16.19
C PRO A 238 6.96 -19.37 14.70
N VAL A 239 6.05 -19.96 13.92
CA VAL A 239 6.29 -20.23 12.50
C VAL A 239 6.20 -18.94 11.70
N LEU A 240 5.07 -18.24 11.76
CA LEU A 240 4.90 -16.95 11.11
C LEU A 240 5.55 -15.85 11.97
N ALA A 241 6.72 -15.35 11.57
CA ALA A 241 7.42 -14.33 12.34
C ALA A 241 6.96 -12.92 11.95
N LEU A 242 6.84 -12.05 12.95
CA LEU A 242 6.74 -10.62 12.71
C LEU A 242 8.06 -10.11 12.07
N PRO A 243 7.98 -9.26 11.04
CA PRO A 243 9.16 -8.68 10.44
C PRO A 243 9.88 -7.76 11.45
N LYS A 244 11.21 -7.88 11.51
CA LYS A 244 12.09 -7.06 12.34
C LYS A 244 12.74 -5.95 11.51
N ASP A 245 13.20 -4.88 12.16
CA ASP A 245 13.87 -3.74 11.52
C ASP A 245 15.20 -4.06 10.83
N LYS A 246 15.78 -5.24 11.11
CA LYS A 246 17.06 -5.73 10.61
C LYS A 246 16.89 -7.16 10.11
N GLY A 247 17.71 -7.55 9.14
CA GLY A 247 17.69 -8.88 8.56
C GLY A 247 17.16 -8.84 7.14
N GLN A 248 17.88 -9.54 6.26
CA GLN A 248 17.59 -9.61 4.84
C GLN A 248 16.26 -10.32 4.57
N PHE A 249 15.48 -9.78 3.63
CA PHE A 249 14.30 -10.47 3.10
C PHE A 249 14.67 -11.41 1.96
N ARG A 250 13.88 -12.49 1.84
CA ARG A 250 13.92 -13.42 0.72
C ARG A 250 12.51 -13.74 0.26
N ILE A 251 12.32 -13.71 -1.05
CA ILE A 251 11.09 -14.12 -1.70
C ILE A 251 11.39 -15.39 -2.50
N GLU A 252 10.69 -16.47 -2.23
CA GLU A 252 10.65 -17.66 -3.09
C GLU A 252 9.37 -17.60 -3.92
N VAL A 253 9.47 -17.60 -5.25
CA VAL A 253 8.31 -17.51 -6.16
C VAL A 253 8.23 -18.73 -7.08
N ASP A 254 7.02 -19.04 -7.52
CA ASP A 254 6.74 -20.05 -8.54
C ASP A 254 5.42 -19.75 -9.26
N ALA A 255 5.32 -20.11 -10.54
CA ALA A 255 4.07 -20.03 -11.27
C ALA A 255 3.67 -21.39 -11.86
N SER A 256 2.40 -21.74 -11.66
CA SER A 256 1.75 -22.84 -12.36
C SER A 256 0.90 -22.33 -13.53
N ASN A 257 0.29 -23.24 -14.27
CA ASN A 257 -0.65 -22.87 -15.33
C ASN A 257 -1.92 -22.17 -14.82
N TYR A 258 -2.23 -22.27 -13.52
CA TYR A 258 -3.50 -21.82 -12.94
C TYR A 258 -3.33 -20.77 -11.85
N GLY A 259 -2.15 -20.67 -11.25
CA GLY A 259 -1.91 -19.82 -10.09
C GLY A 259 -0.43 -19.48 -9.90
N THR A 260 -0.18 -18.45 -9.08
CA THR A 260 1.16 -18.04 -8.65
C THR A 260 1.30 -18.25 -7.15
N GLY A 261 2.42 -18.82 -6.73
CA GLY A 261 2.77 -19.02 -5.32
C GLY A 261 3.98 -18.15 -4.94
N ALA A 262 4.00 -17.65 -3.70
CA ALA A 262 5.23 -17.08 -3.14
C ALA A 262 5.31 -17.24 -1.62
N VAL A 263 6.53 -17.26 -1.11
CA VAL A 263 6.83 -17.22 0.33
C VAL A 263 7.77 -16.06 0.60
N LEU A 264 7.36 -15.14 1.48
CA LEU A 264 8.23 -14.12 2.03
C LEU A 264 8.86 -14.66 3.31
N SER A 265 10.18 -14.59 3.41
CA SER A 265 10.94 -14.92 4.61
C SER A 265 11.89 -13.80 4.99
N GLN A 266 12.23 -13.69 6.26
CA GLN A 266 13.27 -12.79 6.76
C GLN A 266 14.29 -13.59 7.56
N GLU A 267 15.57 -13.23 7.43
CA GLU A 267 16.61 -13.75 8.30
C GLU A 267 16.50 -13.11 9.70
N GLN A 268 16.24 -13.94 10.71
CA GLN A 268 16.20 -13.56 12.11
C GLN A 268 16.99 -14.59 12.91
N GLU A 269 17.90 -14.14 13.77
CA GLU A 269 18.71 -15.02 14.63
C GLU A 269 19.45 -16.12 13.82
N ASN A 270 20.02 -15.74 12.67
CA ASN A 270 20.71 -16.62 11.72
C ASN A 270 19.84 -17.76 11.16
N LYS A 271 18.52 -17.58 11.12
CA LYS A 271 17.56 -18.53 10.56
C LYS A 271 16.55 -17.81 9.69
N TRP A 272 16.06 -18.48 8.65
CA TRP A 272 15.00 -17.96 7.80
C TRP A 272 13.64 -18.25 8.41
N HIS A 273 12.91 -17.20 8.76
CA HIS A 273 11.55 -17.27 9.29
C HIS A 273 10.56 -16.79 8.23
N PRO A 274 9.47 -17.53 7.94
CA PRO A 274 8.44 -17.05 7.03
C PRO A 274 7.69 -15.88 7.67
N VAL A 275 7.48 -14.83 6.89
CA VAL A 275 6.75 -13.61 7.28
C VAL A 275 5.35 -13.59 6.67
N ALA A 276 5.22 -14.09 5.44
CA ALA A 276 3.95 -14.12 4.73
C ALA A 276 3.93 -15.16 3.61
N PHE A 277 2.73 -15.63 3.26
CA PHE A 277 2.49 -16.58 2.18
C PHE A 277 1.52 -16.00 1.15
N MET A 278 1.78 -16.27 -0.13
CA MET A 278 0.91 -15.87 -1.23
C MET A 278 0.53 -17.09 -2.08
N SER A 279 -0.77 -17.23 -2.36
CA SER A 279 -1.29 -18.08 -3.42
C SER A 279 -2.39 -17.29 -4.13
N LYS A 280 -2.23 -17.02 -5.43
CA LYS A 280 -3.18 -16.21 -6.22
C LYS A 280 -3.50 -16.88 -7.55
N THR A 281 -4.79 -16.96 -7.88
CA THR A 281 -5.29 -17.47 -9.15
C THR A 281 -4.86 -16.57 -10.31
N LEU A 282 -4.52 -17.18 -11.45
CA LEU A 282 -4.35 -16.49 -12.72
C LEU A 282 -5.71 -16.26 -13.38
N SER A 283 -5.98 -15.03 -13.80
CA SER A 283 -7.14 -14.72 -14.65
C SER A 283 -7.03 -15.43 -16.00
N GLU A 284 -8.13 -15.55 -16.74
CA GLU A 284 -8.13 -16.19 -18.07
C GLU A 284 -7.09 -15.58 -19.02
N ALA A 285 -6.97 -14.25 -19.02
CA ALA A 285 -5.95 -13.57 -19.81
C ALA A 285 -4.52 -13.91 -19.34
N GLU A 286 -4.28 -13.99 -18.03
CA GLU A 286 -2.97 -14.33 -17.45
C GLU A 286 -2.60 -15.82 -17.66
N ARG A 287 -3.59 -16.72 -17.74
CA ARG A 287 -3.36 -18.14 -18.05
C ARG A 287 -2.81 -18.36 -19.46
N ASN A 288 -3.12 -17.44 -20.37
CA ASN A 288 -2.63 -17.46 -21.75
C ASN A 288 -1.22 -16.87 -21.90
N TYR A 289 -0.58 -16.42 -20.81
CA TYR A 289 0.79 -15.92 -20.87
C TYR A 289 1.77 -17.06 -21.10
N GLU A 290 2.88 -16.75 -21.77
CA GLU A 290 4.01 -17.67 -21.85
C GLU A 290 4.58 -17.95 -20.46
N ILE A 291 5.28 -19.08 -20.32
CA ILE A 291 5.84 -19.54 -19.03
C ILE A 291 6.70 -18.44 -18.41
N TYR A 292 7.56 -17.80 -19.20
CA TYR A 292 8.40 -16.68 -18.76
C TYR A 292 7.58 -15.52 -18.17
N ASP A 293 6.50 -15.11 -18.85
CA ASP A 293 5.64 -14.01 -18.40
C ASP A 293 4.83 -14.39 -17.16
N LYS A 294 4.50 -15.67 -16.96
CA LYS A 294 3.83 -16.17 -15.74
C LYS A 294 4.76 -16.13 -14.52
N GLU A 295 6.01 -16.54 -14.69
CA GLU A 295 7.02 -16.46 -13.64
C GLU A 295 7.32 -15.02 -13.24
N LEU A 296 7.49 -14.13 -14.23
CA LEU A 296 7.65 -12.70 -13.98
C LEU A 296 6.41 -12.10 -13.31
N LEU A 297 5.21 -12.53 -13.70
CA LEU A 297 3.97 -12.10 -13.06
C LEU A 297 3.90 -12.54 -11.58
N ALA A 298 4.40 -13.73 -11.23
CA ALA A 298 4.46 -14.19 -9.85
C ALA A 298 5.32 -13.24 -8.99
N ILE A 299 6.48 -12.82 -9.51
CA ILE A 299 7.35 -11.81 -8.88
C ILE A 299 6.59 -10.50 -8.69
N ILE A 300 5.97 -9.98 -9.76
CA ILE A 300 5.26 -8.69 -9.71
C ILE A 300 4.09 -8.73 -8.72
N LYS A 301 3.34 -9.85 -8.65
CA LYS A 301 2.25 -10.02 -7.68
C LYS A 301 2.78 -10.05 -6.25
N ALA A 302 3.90 -10.74 -5.99
CA ALA A 302 4.55 -10.79 -4.68
C ALA A 302 5.06 -9.41 -4.24
N LEU A 303 5.79 -8.71 -5.11
CA LEU A 303 6.31 -7.36 -4.83
C LEU A 303 5.20 -6.35 -4.54
N LYS A 304 4.09 -6.40 -5.29
CA LYS A 304 2.92 -5.55 -5.03
C LYS A 304 2.26 -5.86 -3.69
N LEU A 305 2.12 -7.15 -3.36
CA LEU A 305 1.46 -7.58 -2.12
C LEU A 305 2.27 -7.19 -0.89
N TRP A 306 3.60 -7.28 -0.97
CA TRP A 306 4.52 -7.03 0.14
C TRP A 306 5.31 -5.74 -0.01
N ARG A 307 4.77 -4.78 -0.78
CA ARG A 307 5.43 -3.50 -1.07
C ARG A 307 5.87 -2.79 0.21
N HIS A 308 5.02 -2.79 1.24
CA HIS A 308 5.30 -2.15 2.53
C HIS A 308 6.46 -2.78 3.31
N TYR A 309 6.82 -4.04 3.04
CA TYR A 309 8.00 -4.67 3.63
C TYR A 309 9.27 -4.44 2.81
N LEU A 310 9.14 -4.36 1.49
CA LEU A 310 10.26 -4.47 0.56
C LEU A 310 10.77 -3.11 0.05
N LEU A 311 9.92 -2.07 0.03
CA LEU A 311 10.30 -0.76 -0.49
C LEU A 311 11.29 -0.03 0.42
N ASP A 312 11.09 -0.12 1.74
CA ASP A 312 11.94 0.48 2.77
C ASP A 312 12.93 -0.53 3.39
N ALA A 313 13.16 -1.67 2.72
CA ALA A 313 14.11 -2.67 3.18
C ALA A 313 15.52 -2.05 3.25
N LYS A 314 16.14 -2.09 4.43
CA LYS A 314 17.48 -1.52 4.65
C LYS A 314 18.61 -2.31 3.99
N GLU A 315 18.34 -3.57 3.68
CA GLU A 315 19.27 -4.52 3.08
C GLU A 315 18.69 -4.99 1.75
N GLN A 316 19.54 -5.10 0.73
CA GLN A 316 19.15 -5.66 -0.57
C GLN A 316 18.58 -7.07 -0.38
N PHE A 317 17.35 -7.30 -0.84
CA PHE A 317 16.67 -8.56 -0.63
C PHE A 317 16.87 -9.53 -1.81
N GLU A 318 16.56 -10.81 -1.59
CA GLU A 318 16.74 -11.85 -2.62
C GLU A 318 15.41 -12.32 -3.17
N ILE A 319 15.35 -12.57 -4.48
CA ILE A 319 14.22 -13.24 -5.15
C ILE A 319 14.73 -14.54 -5.75
N TRP A 320 14.16 -15.65 -5.32
CA TRP A 320 14.50 -17.01 -5.72
C TRP A 320 13.42 -17.55 -6.65
N THR A 321 13.82 -17.98 -7.85
CA THR A 321 12.94 -18.53 -8.89
C THR A 321 13.62 -19.73 -9.54
N ASP A 322 12.85 -20.68 -10.04
CA ASP A 322 13.36 -21.83 -10.80
C ASP A 322 13.49 -21.56 -12.31
N HIS A 323 13.16 -20.34 -12.75
CA HIS A 323 13.22 -19.97 -14.16
C HIS A 323 14.51 -19.21 -14.50
N GLU A 324 15.50 -19.95 -15.01
CA GLU A 324 16.84 -19.43 -15.31
C GLU A 324 16.85 -18.23 -16.27
N ASN A 325 15.91 -18.15 -17.23
CA ASN A 325 15.89 -17.06 -18.21
C ASN A 325 15.58 -15.69 -17.59
N LEU A 326 15.07 -15.63 -16.35
CA LEU A 326 14.86 -14.35 -15.67
C LEU A 326 16.19 -13.69 -15.24
N LYS A 327 17.34 -14.40 -15.27
CA LYS A 327 18.66 -13.79 -15.07
C LYS A 327 18.97 -12.72 -16.12
N TYR A 328 18.48 -12.91 -17.35
CA TYR A 328 18.76 -12.04 -18.51
C TYR A 328 17.77 -10.89 -18.67
N PHE A 329 16.85 -10.71 -17.72
CA PHE A 329 15.84 -9.64 -17.71
C PHE A 329 16.43 -8.21 -17.77
N ARG A 330 17.70 -8.03 -17.36
CA ARG A 330 18.40 -6.72 -17.38
C ARG A 330 19.04 -6.39 -18.74
N GLU A 331 19.02 -7.29 -19.72
CA GLU A 331 19.56 -7.02 -21.05
C GLU A 331 18.54 -6.28 -21.92
N PRO A 332 18.98 -5.35 -22.80
CA PRO A 332 18.09 -4.59 -23.66
C PRO A 332 17.41 -5.50 -24.69
N GLN A 333 16.20 -5.96 -24.35
CA GLN A 333 15.30 -6.69 -25.25
C GLN A 333 14.20 -5.76 -25.79
N LYS A 334 13.57 -6.16 -26.90
CA LYS A 334 12.31 -5.55 -27.36
C LYS A 334 11.19 -5.94 -26.40
N LEU A 335 11.04 -5.18 -25.31
CA LEU A 335 9.98 -5.41 -24.32
C LEU A 335 8.62 -5.06 -24.89
N ASN A 336 7.62 -5.89 -24.63
CA ASN A 336 6.22 -5.53 -24.89
C ASN A 336 5.74 -4.47 -23.88
N ALA A 337 4.64 -3.77 -24.16
CA ALA A 337 4.14 -2.69 -23.29
C ALA A 337 3.83 -3.14 -21.85
N ARG A 338 3.50 -4.42 -21.63
CA ARG A 338 3.26 -4.98 -20.29
C ARG A 338 4.58 -5.19 -19.54
N GLN A 339 5.56 -5.80 -20.19
CA GLN A 339 6.90 -6.03 -19.67
C GLN A 339 7.60 -4.71 -19.37
N ALA A 340 7.42 -3.67 -20.19
CA ALA A 340 7.93 -2.33 -19.91
C ALA A 340 7.37 -1.74 -18.60
N ARG A 341 6.06 -1.90 -18.34
CA ARG A 341 5.45 -1.49 -17.07
C ARG A 341 5.99 -2.28 -15.88
N TRP A 342 6.18 -3.59 -16.04
CA TRP A 342 6.77 -4.43 -15.01
C TRP A 342 8.23 -4.09 -14.75
N TYR A 343 8.99 -3.78 -15.79
CA TYR A 343 10.37 -3.32 -15.68
C TYR A 343 10.48 -2.04 -14.85
N LEU A 344 9.67 -1.03 -15.14
CA LEU A 344 9.62 0.22 -14.35
C LEU A 344 9.29 -0.05 -12.89
N MET A 345 8.34 -0.94 -12.60
CA MET A 345 8.01 -1.32 -11.23
C MET A 345 9.17 -2.03 -10.52
N LEU A 346 9.91 -2.89 -11.22
CA LEU A 346 11.05 -3.61 -10.64
C LEU A 346 12.19 -2.65 -10.27
N GLN A 347 12.34 -1.53 -10.98
CA GLN A 347 13.35 -0.51 -10.66
C GLN A 347 13.08 0.21 -9.34
N GLU A 348 11.86 0.12 -8.78
CA GLU A 348 11.54 0.70 -7.48
C GLU A 348 12.14 -0.09 -6.31
N TYR A 349 12.61 -1.32 -6.54
CA TYR A 349 13.06 -2.24 -5.50
C TYR A 349 14.55 -2.57 -5.62
N ASP A 350 15.24 -2.66 -4.49
CA ASP A 350 16.63 -3.13 -4.44
C ASP A 350 16.70 -4.64 -4.15
N PHE A 351 16.86 -5.45 -5.22
CA PHE A 351 16.90 -6.91 -5.10
C PHE A 351 17.95 -7.60 -5.99
N LEU A 352 18.33 -8.81 -5.55
CA LEU A 352 19.10 -9.78 -6.32
C LEU A 352 18.22 -10.95 -6.74
N LEU A 353 18.16 -11.21 -8.04
CA LEU A 353 17.50 -12.38 -8.58
C LEU A 353 18.47 -13.58 -8.57
N ARG A 354 18.08 -14.67 -7.91
CA ARG A 354 18.82 -15.94 -7.87
C ARG A 354 17.99 -17.05 -8.48
N HIS A 355 18.61 -17.78 -9.39
CA HIS A 355 18.04 -19.03 -9.88
C HIS A 355 18.34 -20.16 -8.88
N ILE A 356 17.33 -20.95 -8.57
CA ILE A 356 17.46 -22.18 -7.79
C ILE A 356 16.89 -23.36 -8.58
N PRO A 357 17.46 -24.57 -8.49
CA PRO A 357 16.86 -25.72 -9.15
C PRO A 357 15.42 -25.96 -8.64
N GLY A 358 14.47 -26.26 -9.53
CA GLY A 358 13.05 -26.45 -9.15
C GLY A 358 12.83 -27.47 -8.02
N LYS A 359 13.69 -28.50 -7.92
CA LYS A 359 13.66 -29.48 -6.82
C LYS A 359 13.85 -28.86 -5.43
N THR A 360 14.50 -27.69 -5.34
CA THR A 360 14.70 -26.94 -4.09
C THR A 360 13.64 -25.86 -3.85
N ASN A 361 12.84 -25.49 -4.87
CA ASN A 361 11.77 -24.49 -4.78
C ASN A 361 10.44 -25.07 -4.29
N THR A 362 10.49 -26.08 -3.41
CA THR A 362 9.33 -26.91 -3.08
C THR A 362 8.19 -26.12 -2.42
N LYS A 363 8.48 -25.03 -1.71
CA LYS A 363 7.44 -24.25 -1.00
C LYS A 363 6.57 -23.44 -1.94
N ALA A 364 7.19 -22.66 -2.82
CA ALA A 364 6.47 -21.83 -3.76
C ALA A 364 5.74 -22.69 -4.80
N ASP A 365 6.38 -23.77 -5.28
CA ASP A 365 5.77 -24.76 -6.18
C ASP A 365 4.50 -25.39 -5.61
N ILE A 366 4.52 -25.76 -4.34
CA ILE A 366 3.31 -26.31 -3.71
C ILE A 366 2.21 -25.24 -3.63
N LEU A 367 2.54 -24.00 -3.25
CA LEU A 367 1.56 -22.91 -3.14
C LEU A 367 0.95 -22.49 -4.49
N SER A 368 1.73 -22.52 -5.57
CA SER A 368 1.27 -22.17 -6.92
C SER A 368 0.29 -23.22 -7.49
N ARG A 369 0.42 -24.47 -7.03
CA ARG A 369 -0.40 -25.63 -7.46
C ARG A 369 -1.65 -25.88 -6.59
N LEU A 370 -1.85 -25.13 -5.51
CA LEU A 370 -3.08 -25.23 -4.69
C LEU A 370 -4.33 -24.84 -5.47
N ILE A 371 -4.18 -24.00 -6.49
CA ILE A 371 -5.26 -23.47 -7.30
C ILE A 371 -5.60 -24.47 -8.40
N LYS A 372 -6.81 -25.03 -8.37
CA LYS A 372 -7.38 -25.90 -9.40
C LYS A 372 -8.14 -25.07 -10.45
N PRO A 373 -8.39 -25.59 -11.66
CA PRO A 373 -9.29 -24.93 -12.60
C PRO A 373 -10.68 -24.76 -11.99
N ASP A 374 -11.11 -23.50 -11.87
CA ASP A 374 -12.49 -23.16 -11.52
C ASP A 374 -13.43 -23.62 -12.64
N THR A 375 -14.50 -24.30 -12.24
CA THR A 375 -15.70 -24.49 -13.08
C THR A 375 -16.72 -23.38 -12.86
N SER A 376 -16.46 -22.43 -11.96
CA SER A 376 -17.32 -21.26 -11.74
C SER A 376 -16.98 -20.14 -12.73
N ASN A 377 -18.00 -19.74 -13.47
CA ASN A 377 -17.95 -18.67 -14.45
C ASN A 377 -18.14 -17.33 -13.72
N ASP A 378 -17.08 -16.84 -13.06
CA ASP A 378 -17.08 -15.67 -12.17
C ASP A 378 -17.09 -14.31 -12.91
N ASN A 379 -17.20 -14.31 -14.25
CA ASN A 379 -17.33 -13.10 -15.06
C ASN A 379 -18.76 -12.54 -15.15
N ARG A 380 -19.72 -13.01 -14.34
CA ARG A 380 -21.07 -12.43 -14.32
C ARG A 380 -21.07 -11.13 -13.52
N GLY A 381 -20.82 -10.01 -14.21
CA GLY A 381 -21.01 -8.66 -13.67
C GLY A 381 -19.92 -7.64 -14.04
N VAL A 382 -18.86 -8.05 -14.74
CA VAL A 382 -17.88 -7.10 -15.29
C VAL A 382 -18.43 -6.58 -16.62
N GLU A 383 -19.16 -5.46 -16.60
CA GLU A 383 -19.42 -4.71 -17.82
C GLU A 383 -18.07 -4.22 -18.37
N MET A 384 -17.59 -4.85 -19.44
CA MET A 384 -16.52 -4.28 -20.25
C MET A 384 -17.00 -2.93 -20.81
N PHE A 385 -16.17 -1.90 -20.70
CA PHE A 385 -16.46 -0.60 -21.28
C PHE A 385 -16.81 -0.74 -22.77
N LYS A 386 -17.94 -0.17 -23.17
CA LYS A 386 -18.44 -0.22 -24.54
C LYS A 386 -17.38 0.33 -25.50
N GLU A 387 -17.16 -0.38 -26.61
CA GLU A 387 -16.11 -0.16 -27.61
C GLU A 387 -16.00 1.30 -28.12
N LYS A 388 -17.12 2.05 -28.09
CA LYS A 388 -17.20 3.49 -28.40
C LYS A 388 -16.39 4.42 -27.47
N MET A 389 -15.85 3.94 -26.35
CA MET A 389 -14.98 4.71 -25.44
C MET A 389 -13.49 4.61 -25.84
N PHE A 390 -13.13 3.75 -26.80
CA PHE A 390 -11.78 3.69 -27.32
C PHE A 390 -11.66 4.61 -28.55
N ILE A 391 -10.99 5.75 -28.39
CA ILE A 391 -10.58 6.59 -29.52
C ILE A 391 -9.51 5.81 -30.31
N ARG A 392 -9.88 5.21 -31.44
CA ARG A 392 -8.92 4.77 -32.46
C ARG A 392 -8.39 6.02 -33.16
N ARG A 393 -7.11 6.34 -32.97
CA ARG A 393 -6.38 7.22 -33.88
C ARG A 393 -5.30 6.36 -34.53
N LEU A 394 -5.64 5.80 -35.70
CA LEU A 394 -4.65 5.32 -36.67
C LEU A 394 -4.33 6.50 -37.58
N GLU A 395 -3.04 6.79 -37.71
CA GLU A 395 -2.48 7.89 -38.50
C GLU A 395 -2.75 7.67 -39.99
N GLU A 396 -3.36 8.64 -40.66
CA GLU A 396 -3.37 8.72 -42.12
C GLU A 396 -2.01 9.26 -42.60
N SER A 397 -1.39 8.49 -43.47
CA SER A 397 -0.20 8.83 -44.23
C SER A 397 -0.49 9.91 -45.27
N THR A 398 0.23 11.04 -45.21
CA THR A 398 0.56 11.83 -46.41
C THR A 398 1.96 12.42 -46.28
N PRO A 399 2.85 12.23 -47.29
CA PRO A 399 4.19 12.79 -47.30
C PRO A 399 4.17 14.28 -47.69
N ILE A 400 4.87 15.12 -46.95
CA ILE A 400 5.14 16.52 -47.33
C ILE A 400 6.54 16.58 -47.93
N TYR A 401 6.63 16.50 -49.26
CA TYR A 401 7.75 17.06 -50.03
C TYR A 401 7.21 17.51 -51.39
N ASP A 402 6.94 18.80 -51.52
CA ASP A 402 7.08 19.49 -52.79
C ASP A 402 7.40 20.97 -52.51
N VAL A 403 8.67 21.35 -52.65
CA VAL A 403 9.12 22.74 -52.72
C VAL A 403 9.52 22.95 -54.17
N THR A 404 8.58 23.43 -54.97
CA THR A 404 8.82 23.79 -56.36
C THR A 404 9.59 25.10 -56.40
N LEU A 405 10.79 25.04 -56.94
CA LEU A 405 11.59 26.18 -57.39
C LEU A 405 10.84 26.89 -58.53
N LEU A 406 10.50 28.17 -58.34
CA LEU A 406 10.21 29.08 -59.45
C LEU A 406 11.51 29.79 -59.81
N HIS A 407 12.06 29.45 -60.97
CA HIS A 407 12.87 30.35 -61.79
C HIS A 407 12.08 30.61 -63.08
N ASN A 408 11.98 31.91 -63.39
CA ASN A 408 11.37 32.58 -64.55
C ASN A 408 9.87 32.83 -64.51
#